data_AF-A0A7G8IVE0-F1
#
_entry.id   AF-A0A7G8IVE0-F1
#
_cell.length_a   1.000
_cell.length_b   1.000
_cell.length_c   1.000
_cell.angle_alpha   90.00
_cell.angle_beta   90.00
_cell.angle_gamma   90.00
#
_symmetry.space_group_name_H-M   'P 1'
#
loop_
_entity.id
_entity.type
_entity.pdbx_description
1 polymer ?
#
loop_
_entity_poly.entity_id
_entity_poly.type
_entity_poly.pdbx_seq_one_letter_code
_entity_poly.pdbx_strand_id
1 'polypeptide(L)' 'MPNDLSVLQGQRCNQSESRSVMRLHQGDCITLRSDAGLFQVIGIDGDHDRCWVRQWPLKPQGSPVFEVPLDQITSPSGSD' A
#
# COMPACT_ATOMS: atom_id res chain seq x y z
N MET A 1 0.53 2.54 -52.31
CA MET A 1 0.40 1.66 -51.13
C MET A 1 1.40 2.12 -50.07
N PRO A 2 1.05 3.01 -49.13
CA PRO A 2 1.76 3.15 -47.87
C PRO A 2 1.01 2.39 -46.78
N ASN A 3 1.75 1.60 -46.01
CA ASN A 3 1.28 0.89 -44.84
C ASN A 3 1.25 1.87 -43.67
N ASP A 4 0.06 2.27 -43.25
CA ASP A 4 -0.14 3.12 -42.08
C ASP A 4 0.01 2.24 -40.83
N LEU A 5 1.16 2.35 -40.17
CA LEU A 5 1.37 1.79 -38.84
C LEU A 5 0.59 2.66 -37.85
N SER A 6 -0.71 2.39 -37.75
CA SER A 6 -1.55 2.96 -36.71
C SER A 6 -1.05 2.42 -35.36
N VAL A 7 -0.28 3.24 -34.65
CA VAL A 7 0.14 3.02 -33.27
C VAL A 7 -1.12 2.80 -32.45
N LEU A 8 -1.37 1.54 -32.10
CA LEU A 8 -2.43 1.13 -31.19
C LEU A 8 -2.09 1.74 -29.83
N GLN A 9 -2.65 2.94 -29.57
CA GLN A 9 -2.51 3.64 -28.31
C GLN A 9 -2.93 2.71 -27.18
N GLY A 10 -1.94 2.45 -26.33
CA GLY A 10 -2.04 1.53 -25.22
C GLY A 10 -3.21 1.84 -24.29
N GLN A 11 -3.75 0.75 -23.80
CA GLN A 11 -4.49 0.59 -22.56
C GLN A 11 -4.34 1.79 -21.61
N ARG A 12 -5.43 2.52 -21.40
CA ARG A 12 -5.66 3.25 -20.15
C ARG A 12 -6.89 2.67 -19.51
N CYS A 13 -6.67 1.76 -18.58
CA CYS A 13 -7.69 1.35 -17.62
C CYS A 13 -8.20 2.62 -16.94
N ASN A 14 -9.51 2.84 -16.98
CA ASN A 14 -10.18 3.92 -16.28
C ASN A 14 -9.80 3.82 -14.80
N GLN A 15 -8.91 4.71 -14.36
CA GLN A 15 -8.64 4.91 -12.94
C GLN A 15 -9.86 5.63 -12.39
N SER A 16 -10.87 4.85 -12.00
CA SER A 16 -11.97 5.35 -11.19
C SER A 16 -11.39 6.04 -9.97
N GLU A 17 -11.67 7.32 -9.85
CA GLU A 17 -11.31 8.16 -8.71
C GLU A 17 -11.88 7.56 -7.43
N SER A 18 -11.07 6.76 -6.73
CA SER A 18 -11.43 6.21 -5.42
C SER A 18 -10.60 6.91 -4.36
N ARG A 19 -11.22 7.92 -3.75
CA ARG A 19 -11.02 8.41 -2.38
C ARG A 19 -9.59 8.27 -1.85
N SER A 20 -8.62 9.02 -2.39
CA SER A 20 -7.21 9.08 -1.92
C SER A 20 -6.78 7.79 -1.21
N VAL A 21 -7.00 6.62 -1.86
CA VAL A 21 -6.66 5.34 -1.26
C VAL A 21 -5.16 5.42 -1.12
N MET A 22 -4.68 5.53 0.12
CA MET A 22 -3.26 5.38 0.40
C MET A 22 -2.83 4.17 -0.39
N ARG A 23 -1.92 4.37 -1.33
CA ARG A 23 -1.39 3.32 -2.18
C ARG A 23 -0.45 2.52 -1.30
N LEU A 24 -1.01 1.80 -0.35
CA LEU A 24 -0.32 0.92 0.56
C LEU A 24 0.12 -0.27 -0.26
N HIS A 25 1.39 -0.61 -0.16
CA HIS A 25 1.98 -1.77 -0.80
C HIS A 25 2.64 -2.66 0.25
N GLN A 26 2.76 -3.94 -0.08
CA GLN A 26 3.57 -4.84 0.71
C GLN A 26 5.02 -4.35 0.76
N GLY A 27 5.60 -4.34 1.96
CA GLY A 27 6.94 -3.84 2.23
C GLY A 27 6.97 -2.39 2.71
N ASP A 28 5.89 -1.64 2.57
CA ASP A 28 5.80 -0.26 3.05
C ASP A 28 6.04 -0.19 4.56
N CYS A 29 6.75 0.85 4.97
CA CYS A 29 6.93 1.18 6.38
C CYS A 29 5.90 2.24 6.78
N ILE A 30 5.00 1.89 7.67
CA ILE A 30 3.89 2.72 8.13
C ILE A 30 3.92 2.90 9.64
N THR A 31 3.13 3.84 10.12
CA THR A 31 2.82 4.00 11.54
C THR A 31 1.33 3.76 11.76
N LEU A 32 0.95 3.43 12.98
CA LEU A 32 -0.46 3.25 13.34
C LEU A 32 -0.94 4.52 14.06
N ARG A 33 -2.22 4.89 13.93
CA ARG A 33 -2.78 6.00 14.71
C ARG A 33 -2.72 5.72 16.21
N SER A 34 -2.88 4.46 16.57
CA SER A 34 -2.88 3.98 17.95
C SER A 34 -1.46 3.81 18.53
N ASP A 35 -0.43 3.73 17.68
CA ASP A 35 0.95 3.45 18.08
C ASP A 35 1.95 4.16 17.14
N ALA A 36 2.81 4.99 17.72
CA ALA A 36 3.89 5.69 17.02
C ALA A 36 5.04 4.74 16.57
N GLY A 37 4.94 3.46 16.88
CA GLY A 37 5.82 2.42 16.36
C GLY A 37 5.83 2.37 14.84
N LEU A 38 6.98 1.97 14.29
CA LEU A 38 7.14 1.73 12.86
C LEU A 38 6.81 0.27 12.58
N PHE A 39 6.03 0.04 11.54
CA PHE A 39 5.55 -1.27 11.15
C PHE A 39 5.77 -1.48 9.66
N GLN A 40 6.11 -2.69 9.28
CA GLN A 40 6.22 -3.08 7.88
C GLN A 40 4.96 -3.83 7.45
N VAL A 41 4.39 -3.46 6.31
CA VAL A 41 3.28 -4.16 5.68
C VAL A 41 3.76 -5.48 5.10
N ILE A 42 3.09 -6.58 5.46
CA ILE A 42 3.38 -7.95 5.03
C ILE A 42 2.36 -8.45 4.02
N GLY A 43 1.14 -7.97 4.10
CA GLY A 43 0.08 -8.28 3.14
C GLY A 43 -1.06 -7.30 3.28
N ILE A 44 -1.88 -7.16 2.24
CA ILE A 44 -3.01 -6.24 2.21
C ILE A 44 -4.22 -7.02 1.73
N ASP A 45 -5.32 -6.89 2.46
CA ASP A 45 -6.63 -7.39 2.09
C ASP A 45 -7.50 -6.18 1.74
N GLY A 46 -7.57 -5.90 0.43
CA GLY A 46 -8.40 -4.81 -0.09
C GLY A 46 -9.89 -5.10 -0.03
N ASP A 47 -10.31 -6.36 0.10
CA ASP A 47 -11.72 -6.73 0.16
C ASP A 47 -12.30 -6.52 1.56
N HIS A 48 -11.47 -6.64 2.60
CA HIS A 48 -11.86 -6.49 4.00
C HIS A 48 -11.35 -5.21 4.69
N ASP A 49 -10.75 -4.29 3.93
CA ASP A 49 -10.12 -3.05 4.45
C ASP A 49 -9.13 -3.32 5.59
N ARG A 50 -8.34 -4.39 5.48
CA ARG A 50 -7.34 -4.79 6.48
C ARG A 50 -5.98 -4.99 5.85
N CYS A 51 -4.94 -4.90 6.65
CA CYS A 51 -3.61 -5.34 6.24
C CYS A 51 -2.92 -6.08 7.40
N TRP A 52 -1.92 -6.86 7.05
CA TRP A 52 -1.07 -7.54 8.01
C TRP A 52 0.25 -6.80 8.10
N VAL A 53 0.65 -6.48 9.32
CA VAL A 53 1.87 -5.74 9.60
C VAL A 53 2.70 -6.44 10.64
N ARG A 54 4.00 -6.13 10.69
CA ARG A 54 4.89 -6.54 11.78
C ARG A 54 5.71 -5.37 12.26
N GLN A 55 6.18 -5.43 13.50
CA GLN A 55 7.06 -4.41 14.04
C GLN A 55 8.36 -4.28 13.22
N TRP A 56 8.75 -3.05 12.96
CA TRP A 56 10.01 -2.67 12.31
C TRP A 56 10.75 -1.63 13.17
N PRO A 57 12.08 -1.69 13.33
CA PRO A 57 13.01 -2.71 12.81
C PRO A 57 12.80 -4.09 13.44
N LEU A 58 13.24 -5.13 12.72
CA LEU A 58 13.16 -6.50 13.19
C LEU A 58 13.95 -6.68 14.48
N LYS A 59 13.29 -7.17 15.52
CA LYS A 59 13.96 -7.57 16.77
C LYS A 59 14.71 -8.89 16.56
N PRO A 60 15.78 -9.17 17.33
CA PRO A 60 16.52 -10.44 17.26
C PRO A 60 15.64 -11.69 17.47
N GLN A 61 14.53 -11.51 18.19
CA GLN A 61 13.54 -12.55 18.51
C GLN A 61 12.51 -12.75 17.39
N GLY A 62 12.62 -12.00 16.29
CA GLY A 62 11.56 -11.84 15.31
C GLY A 62 10.54 -10.76 15.73
N SER A 63 9.57 -10.53 14.87
CA SER A 63 8.49 -9.58 15.14
C SER A 63 7.17 -10.20 14.67
N PRO A 64 6.18 -10.34 15.57
CA PRO A 64 4.94 -11.01 15.23
C PRO A 64 4.19 -10.22 14.16
N VAL A 65 3.53 -10.97 13.26
CA VAL A 65 2.61 -10.40 12.27
C VAL A 65 1.23 -10.34 12.91
N PHE A 66 0.56 -9.19 12.80
CA PHE A 66 -0.80 -9.00 13.29
C PHE A 66 -1.62 -8.22 12.25
N GLU A 67 -2.94 -8.37 12.31
CA GLU A 67 -3.85 -7.63 11.45
C GLU A 67 -4.14 -6.23 12.00
N VAL A 68 -4.21 -5.25 11.11
CA VAL A 68 -4.67 -3.91 11.40
C VAL A 68 -5.68 -3.45 10.36
N PRO A 69 -6.75 -2.78 10.78
CA PRO A 69 -7.63 -2.05 9.87
C PRO A 69 -6.86 -0.98 9.09
N LEU A 70 -7.16 -0.81 7.79
CA LEU A 70 -6.52 0.21 6.95
C LEU A 70 -6.76 1.64 7.44
N ASP A 71 -7.88 1.88 8.13
CA ASP A 71 -8.21 3.18 8.70
C ASP A 71 -7.26 3.58 9.85
N GLN A 72 -6.64 2.62 10.54
CA GLN A 72 -5.64 2.86 11.59
C GLN A 72 -4.26 3.18 11.04
N ILE A 73 -4.04 3.08 9.72
CA ILE A 73 -2.75 3.34 9.12
C ILE A 73 -2.55 4.83 8.91
N THR A 74 -1.38 5.29 9.31
CA THR A 74 -0.86 6.62 8.97
C THR A 74 0.35 6.41 8.08
N SER A 75 0.20 6.74 6.79
CA SER A 75 1.36 6.81 5.90
C SER A 75 2.28 7.92 6.42
N PRO A 76 3.61 7.72 6.37
CA PRO A 76 4.51 8.87 6.42
C PRO A 76 4.20 9.66 5.15
N SER A 77 3.39 10.71 5.28
CA SER A 77 3.14 11.69 4.23
C SER A 77 4.48 12.35 3.90
N GLY A 78 5.24 11.70 3.01
CA GLY A 78 6.37 12.29 2.31
C GLY A 78 5.80 13.31 1.34
N SER A 79 6.00 14.56 1.72
CA SER A 79 5.81 15.82 1.02
C SER A 79 5.71 15.78 -0.51
N ASP A 80 4.77 16.56 -1.02
CA ASP A 80 4.70 17.17 -2.36
C ASP A 80 6.07 17.55 -2.94
#